data_AF-A0A2N4YQK2-F1
#
_entry.id   AF-A0A2N4YQK2-F1
#
_cell.length_a   1.000
_cell.length_b   1.000
_cell.length_c   1.000
_cell.angle_alpha   90.00
_cell.angle_beta   90.00
_cell.angle_gamma   90.00
#
_symmetry.space_group_name_H-M   'P 1'
#
loop_
_entity.id
_entity.type
_entity.pdbx_description
1 polymer ?
#
loop_
_entity_poly.entity_id
_entity_poly.type
_entity_poly.pdbx_seq_one_letter_code
_entity_poly.pdbx_strand_id
1 'polypeptide(L)'
;GLARIMGNKLGAIEVKDLYLPDNKSGENPEVILTVIDKDNYSIEADGFDFNAKVGELVEKNGMSILVTAIEAEPGSKFSINYLTRLKAMNMLQNSFGVADQGKDTGMLTLTMTGDNPQQITKILDSISQNYLAQNVERQAAQDAKSLDFLNEQLPKVRNDLDQAEDKLNAYRKQRDSVDLTMEAKSVLDQIVNVDNQLNEITFREAEISQLYTKEHPTYKALMEKRQTLQNEKTKLNKKVSSMPSTQQEVLRLSRDVESGRAVYLQLLNRQQELNIAKS
;
A
#
# COMPACT_ATOMS: atom_id res chain seq x y z
N GLY A 1 40.78 -12.13 -1.78
CA GLY A 1 42.18 -12.59 -1.84
C GLY A 1 42.89 -11.98 -3.03
N LEU A 2 44.23 -12.09 -3.09
CA LEU A 2 45.17 -11.41 -4.01
C LEU A 2 44.75 -11.34 -5.50
N ALA A 3 43.94 -12.29 -6.00
CA ALA A 3 43.34 -12.23 -7.35
C ALA A 3 42.45 -10.99 -7.60
N ARG A 4 41.78 -10.47 -6.55
CA ARG A 4 40.93 -9.27 -6.60
C ARG A 4 41.74 -7.98 -6.83
N ILE A 5 43.04 -8.00 -6.53
CA ILE A 5 43.97 -6.86 -6.71
C ILE A 5 44.62 -6.90 -8.11
N MET A 6 44.71 -8.07 -8.75
CA MET A 6 45.39 -8.27 -10.04
C MET A 6 44.49 -8.21 -11.29
N GLY A 7 43.19 -7.92 -11.14
CA GLY A 7 42.29 -7.70 -12.28
C GLY A 7 41.92 -8.95 -13.10
N ASN A 8 42.26 -10.17 -12.63
CA ASN A 8 41.79 -11.41 -13.26
C ASN A 8 40.27 -11.55 -13.06
N LYS A 9 39.53 -11.89 -14.14
CA LYS A 9 38.12 -12.28 -14.02
C LYS A 9 38.02 -13.45 -13.04
N LEU A 10 37.40 -13.21 -11.89
CA LEU A 10 37.02 -14.27 -10.97
C LEU A 10 36.05 -15.18 -11.72
N GLY A 11 36.32 -16.48 -11.72
CA GLY A 11 35.37 -17.45 -12.27
C GLY A 11 34.01 -17.31 -11.57
N ALA A 12 32.93 -17.61 -12.27
CA ALA A 12 31.57 -17.53 -11.75
C ALA A 12 30.85 -18.87 -11.95
N ILE A 13 29.98 -19.20 -11.01
CA ILE A 13 29.03 -20.30 -11.14
C ILE A 13 27.64 -19.78 -10.79
N GLU A 14 26.62 -20.34 -11.44
CA GLU A 14 25.21 -20.06 -11.12
C GLU A 14 24.58 -21.32 -10.53
N VAL A 15 24.14 -21.21 -9.28
CA VAL A 15 23.42 -22.27 -8.55
C VAL A 15 21.99 -21.79 -8.38
N LYS A 16 21.05 -22.52 -8.97
CA LYS A 16 19.62 -22.15 -8.95
C LYS A 16 18.89 -22.76 -7.76
N ASP A 17 19.14 -24.04 -7.51
CA ASP A 17 18.53 -24.78 -6.42
C ASP A 17 19.64 -25.41 -5.58
N LEU A 18 19.55 -25.26 -4.26
CA LEU A 18 20.39 -25.93 -3.30
C LEU A 18 19.55 -26.25 -2.05
N TYR A 19 19.45 -27.53 -1.74
CA TYR A 19 18.92 -28.03 -0.50
C TYR A 19 19.97 -28.89 0.18
N LEU A 20 20.23 -28.63 1.45
CA LEU A 20 21.04 -29.47 2.31
C LEU A 20 20.18 -30.00 3.44
N PRO A 21 20.34 -31.28 3.83
CA PRO A 21 19.62 -31.83 4.96
C PRO A 21 20.00 -31.07 6.24
N ASP A 22 19.01 -30.75 7.06
CA ASP A 22 19.16 -29.94 8.26
C ASP A 22 20.07 -30.66 9.28
N ASN A 23 21.26 -30.10 9.54
CA ASN A 23 22.19 -30.69 10.50
C ASN A 23 21.86 -30.20 11.92
N LYS A 24 21.69 -31.13 12.86
CA LYS A 24 21.28 -30.86 14.26
C LYS A 24 22.25 -29.95 15.03
N SER A 25 23.44 -29.71 14.48
CA SER A 25 24.50 -28.87 15.05
C SER A 25 24.39 -27.37 14.71
N GLY A 26 23.46 -26.95 13.83
CA GLY A 26 23.24 -25.53 13.49
C GLY A 26 24.23 -24.91 12.49
N GLU A 27 25.22 -25.69 12.06
CA GLU A 27 26.18 -25.36 10.99
C GLU A 27 25.89 -26.24 9.77
N ASN A 28 25.70 -25.59 8.62
CA ASN A 28 25.49 -26.29 7.36
C ASN A 28 26.85 -26.82 6.87
N PRO A 29 26.91 -28.03 6.28
CA PRO A 29 28.16 -28.55 5.76
C PRO A 29 28.71 -27.63 4.68
N GLU A 30 30.03 -27.44 4.67
CA GLU A 30 30.71 -26.72 3.59
C GLU A 30 30.65 -27.58 2.32
N VAL A 31 30.12 -27.01 1.24
CA VAL A 31 30.01 -27.68 -0.05
C VAL A 31 31.05 -27.08 -0.97
N ILE A 32 32.01 -27.88 -1.43
CA ILE A 32 33.05 -27.44 -2.36
C ILE A 32 32.74 -27.97 -3.74
N LEU A 33 32.53 -27.07 -4.70
CA LEU A 33 32.42 -27.40 -6.11
C LEU A 33 33.78 -27.21 -6.80
N THR A 34 34.27 -28.26 -7.45
CA THR A 34 35.46 -28.22 -8.30
C THR A 34 35.06 -28.35 -9.76
N VAL A 35 35.48 -27.38 -10.58
CA VAL A 35 35.20 -27.35 -12.03
C VAL A 35 36.07 -28.38 -12.74
N ILE A 36 35.47 -29.29 -13.51
CA ILE A 36 36.19 -30.24 -14.36
C ILE A 36 36.34 -29.63 -15.75
N ASP A 37 35.22 -29.22 -16.35
CA ASP A 37 35.15 -28.50 -17.63
C ASP A 37 33.90 -27.60 -17.68
N LYS A 38 33.50 -27.15 -18.88
CA LYS A 38 32.34 -26.25 -19.07
C LYS A 38 31.00 -26.91 -18.75
N ASP A 39 30.91 -28.24 -18.87
CA ASP A 39 29.68 -29.01 -18.72
C ASP A 39 29.70 -29.90 -17.48
N ASN A 40 30.86 -30.19 -16.89
CA ASN A 40 31.02 -31.14 -15.80
C ASN A 40 31.71 -30.52 -14.58
N TYR A 41 31.26 -30.93 -13.40
CA TYR A 41 31.83 -30.53 -12.12
C TYR A 41 31.77 -31.66 -11.09
N SER A 42 32.57 -31.53 -10.04
CA SER A 42 32.55 -32.42 -8.88
C SER A 42 32.14 -31.63 -7.64
N ILE A 43 31.29 -32.21 -6.80
CA ILE A 43 30.92 -31.68 -5.49
C ILE A 43 31.52 -32.56 -4.41
N GLU A 44 32.13 -31.93 -3.42
CA GLU A 44 32.58 -32.53 -2.18
C GLU A 44 31.82 -31.89 -1.02
N ALA A 45 31.12 -32.69 -0.21
CA ALA A 45 30.38 -32.23 0.95
C ALA A 45 30.33 -33.33 2.02
N ASP A 46 30.56 -32.99 3.28
CA ASP A 46 30.37 -33.88 4.46
C ASP A 46 30.89 -35.33 4.26
N GLY A 47 32.09 -35.46 3.68
CA GLY A 47 32.77 -36.76 3.48
C GLY A 47 32.28 -37.60 2.30
N PHE A 48 31.39 -37.07 1.44
CA PHE A 48 31.03 -37.69 0.17
C PHE A 48 31.33 -36.78 -1.02
N ASP A 49 31.66 -37.40 -2.14
CA ASP A 49 31.90 -36.73 -3.40
C ASP A 49 31.07 -37.34 -4.54
N PHE A 50 30.70 -36.49 -5.50
CA PHE A 50 30.07 -36.96 -6.73
C PHE A 50 30.31 -36.03 -7.90
N ASN A 51 30.34 -36.60 -9.10
CA ASN A 51 30.34 -35.84 -10.34
C ASN A 51 28.91 -35.56 -10.79
N ALA A 52 28.74 -34.39 -11.39
CA ALA A 52 27.47 -33.88 -11.87
C ALA A 52 27.69 -33.02 -13.13
N LYS A 53 26.60 -32.83 -13.88
CA LYS A 53 26.60 -32.11 -15.14
C LYS A 53 25.80 -30.81 -15.01
N VAL A 54 26.29 -29.74 -15.62
CA VAL A 54 25.62 -28.44 -15.68
C VAL A 54 24.24 -28.62 -16.35
N GLY A 55 23.22 -28.05 -15.73
CA GLY A 55 21.83 -28.12 -16.17
C GLY A 55 21.02 -29.32 -15.66
N GLU A 56 21.64 -30.27 -14.96
CA GLU A 56 20.97 -31.43 -14.39
C GLU A 56 20.78 -31.28 -12.87
N LEU A 57 19.54 -31.51 -12.39
CA LEU A 57 19.26 -31.54 -10.95
C LEU A 57 19.83 -32.84 -10.38
N VAL A 58 20.74 -32.73 -9.41
CA VAL A 58 21.32 -33.88 -8.74
C VAL A 58 20.77 -34.02 -7.34
N GLU A 59 20.21 -35.18 -7.04
CA GLU A 59 19.74 -35.56 -5.71
C GLU A 59 20.56 -36.74 -5.18
N LYS A 60 21.37 -36.50 -4.16
CA LYS A 60 22.20 -37.53 -3.51
C LYS A 60 22.31 -37.28 -2.01
N ASN A 61 22.21 -38.34 -1.22
CA ASN A 61 22.38 -38.29 0.24
C ASN A 61 21.53 -37.21 0.93
N GLY A 62 20.32 -36.93 0.41
CA GLY A 62 19.42 -35.90 0.93
C GLY A 62 19.78 -34.46 0.54
N MET A 63 20.87 -34.24 -0.20
CA MET A 63 21.17 -32.97 -0.87
C MET A 63 20.51 -32.93 -2.23
N SER A 64 19.95 -31.77 -2.61
CA SER A 64 19.62 -31.46 -4.00
C SER A 64 20.38 -30.22 -4.47
N ILE A 65 20.92 -30.25 -5.67
CA ILE A 65 21.62 -29.11 -6.25
C ILE A 65 21.45 -29.04 -7.76
N LEU A 66 21.23 -27.83 -8.28
CA LEU A 66 21.17 -27.53 -9.70
C LEU A 66 22.14 -26.38 -10.03
N VAL A 67 23.21 -26.70 -10.75
CA VAL A 67 24.15 -25.73 -11.31
C VAL A 67 23.76 -25.44 -12.75
N THR A 68 23.41 -24.21 -13.08
CA THR A 68 22.89 -23.82 -14.41
C THR A 68 23.95 -23.28 -15.35
N ALA A 69 25.06 -22.74 -14.82
CA ALA A 69 26.16 -22.21 -15.60
C ALA A 69 27.49 -22.25 -14.84
N ILE A 70 28.58 -22.48 -15.57
CA ILE A 70 29.96 -22.39 -15.07
C ILE A 70 30.77 -21.54 -16.05
N GLU A 71 31.32 -20.43 -15.57
CA GLU A 71 32.27 -19.57 -16.25
C GLU A 71 33.58 -19.51 -15.46
N ALA A 72 34.34 -20.59 -15.46
CA ALA A 72 35.60 -20.69 -14.72
C ALA A 72 36.57 -21.66 -15.40
N GLU A 73 37.86 -21.51 -15.13
CA GLU A 73 38.90 -22.41 -15.64
C GLU A 73 38.82 -23.79 -14.96
N PRO A 74 39.12 -24.90 -15.67
CA PRO A 74 39.25 -26.22 -15.08
C PRO A 74 40.15 -26.23 -13.83
N GLY A 75 39.70 -26.93 -12.78
CA GLY A 75 40.35 -26.97 -11.48
C GLY A 75 39.99 -25.82 -10.54
N SER A 76 39.20 -24.83 -10.98
CA SER A 76 38.66 -23.79 -10.09
C SER A 76 37.77 -24.38 -9.01
N LYS A 77 37.91 -23.88 -7.78
CA LYS A 77 37.13 -24.32 -6.62
C LYS A 77 36.22 -23.20 -6.10
N PHE A 78 34.98 -23.56 -5.79
CA PHE A 78 33.96 -22.67 -5.23
C PHE A 78 33.44 -23.24 -3.93
N SER A 79 33.42 -22.43 -2.87
CA SER A 79 32.74 -22.77 -1.62
C SER A 79 31.29 -22.30 -1.72
N ILE A 80 30.35 -23.23 -1.63
CA ILE A 80 28.92 -23.02 -1.70
C ILE A 80 28.38 -23.10 -0.28
N ASN A 81 27.85 -21.98 0.21
CA ASN A 81 27.28 -21.87 1.54
C ASN A 81 25.75 -21.80 1.45
N TYR A 82 25.06 -22.73 2.12
CA TYR A 82 23.62 -22.66 2.29
C TYR A 82 23.25 -21.70 3.42
N LEU A 83 22.41 -20.71 3.12
CA LEU A 83 21.87 -19.78 4.12
C LEU A 83 20.45 -20.19 4.48
N THR A 84 20.21 -20.51 5.75
CA THR A 84 18.84 -20.74 6.23
C THR A 84 18.03 -19.45 6.11
N ARG A 85 16.71 -19.57 5.97
CA ARG A 85 15.81 -18.40 5.86
C ARG A 85 16.03 -17.39 6.98
N LEU A 86 16.17 -17.86 8.24
CA LEU A 86 16.40 -16.98 9.39
C LEU A 86 17.76 -16.26 9.30
N LYS A 87 18.84 -16.97 8.93
CA LYS A 87 20.16 -16.38 8.73
C LYS A 87 20.13 -15.34 7.60
N ALA A 88 19.51 -15.66 6.46
CA ALA A 88 19.35 -14.75 5.34
C ALA A 88 18.56 -13.48 5.73
N MET A 89 17.47 -13.63 6.48
CA MET A 89 16.69 -12.49 6.99
C MET A 89 17.54 -11.58 7.91
N ASN A 90 18.25 -12.16 8.87
CA ASN A 90 19.13 -11.40 9.76
C ASN A 90 20.27 -10.71 9.00
N MET A 91 20.88 -11.40 8.04
CA MET A 91 21.91 -10.82 7.17
C MET A 91 21.38 -9.63 6.38
N LEU A 92 20.20 -9.74 5.78
CA LEU A 92 19.54 -8.62 5.09
C LEU A 92 19.24 -7.48 6.05
N GLN A 93 18.62 -7.75 7.20
CA GLN A 93 18.29 -6.72 8.20
C GLN A 93 19.53 -5.96 8.70
N ASN A 94 20.67 -6.63 8.84
CA ASN A 94 21.90 -6.02 9.32
C ASN A 94 22.69 -5.28 8.23
N SER A 95 22.50 -5.64 6.96
CA SER A 95 23.26 -5.07 5.83
C SER A 95 22.47 -4.05 5.01
N PHE A 96 21.14 -4.04 5.13
CA PHE A 96 20.22 -3.15 4.42
C PHE A 96 19.85 -1.92 5.26
N GLY A 97 20.03 -0.74 4.68
CA GLY A 97 19.67 0.54 5.28
C GLY A 97 18.66 1.30 4.40
N VAL A 98 17.77 2.03 5.06
CA VAL A 98 16.81 2.93 4.41
C VAL A 98 16.89 4.29 5.07
N ALA A 99 16.98 5.34 4.26
CA ALA A 99 16.97 6.72 4.75
C ALA A 99 16.17 7.62 3.80
N ASP A 100 15.50 8.63 4.35
CA ASP A 100 14.85 9.67 3.55
C ASP A 100 15.88 10.56 2.86
N GLN A 101 15.68 10.83 1.57
CA GLN A 101 16.51 11.74 0.80
C GLN A 101 16.05 13.19 1.05
N GLY A 102 16.25 13.68 2.27
CA GLY A 102 15.83 15.02 2.70
C GLY A 102 14.39 15.08 3.21
N LYS A 103 14.01 16.23 3.78
CA LYS A 103 12.69 16.43 4.36
C LYS A 103 11.65 16.65 3.26
N ASP A 104 10.53 15.94 3.33
CA ASP A 104 9.35 16.08 2.46
C ASP A 104 9.58 15.77 0.96
N THR A 105 10.65 15.05 0.60
CA THR A 105 10.92 14.69 -0.81
C THR A 105 10.17 13.43 -1.26
N GLY A 106 9.74 12.58 -0.31
CA GLY A 106 9.13 11.29 -0.60
C GLY A 106 10.07 10.27 -1.27
N MET A 107 11.36 10.59 -1.39
CA MET A 107 12.36 9.72 -1.98
C MET A 107 13.13 8.96 -0.91
N LEU A 108 13.22 7.64 -1.06
CA LEU A 108 13.98 6.77 -0.18
C LEU A 108 15.32 6.41 -0.82
N THR A 109 16.39 6.58 -0.05
CA THR A 109 17.71 6.04 -0.39
C THR A 109 17.85 4.66 0.24
N LEU A 110 18.06 3.66 -0.61
CA LEU A 110 18.31 2.27 -0.20
C LEU A 110 19.81 2.01 -0.27
N THR A 111 20.38 1.48 0.81
CA THR A 111 21.81 1.14 0.88
C THR A 111 21.98 -0.32 1.29
N MET A 112 22.95 -1.00 0.69
CA MET A 112 23.32 -2.34 1.09
C MET A 112 24.83 -2.55 0.93
N THR A 113 25.47 -3.14 1.94
CA THR A 113 26.90 -3.45 1.95
C THR A 113 27.11 -4.95 1.81
N GLY A 114 28.07 -5.38 0.99
CA GLY A 114 28.44 -6.79 0.85
C GLY A 114 29.63 -7.00 -0.08
N ASP A 115 29.96 -8.26 -0.33
CA ASP A 115 31.20 -8.64 -1.01
C ASP A 115 31.12 -8.72 -2.54
N ASN A 116 29.91 -8.89 -3.10
CA ASN A 116 29.67 -9.02 -4.54
C ASN A 116 28.71 -7.93 -5.02
N PRO A 117 29.21 -6.89 -5.72
CA PRO A 117 28.39 -5.80 -6.23
C PRO A 117 27.21 -6.26 -7.11
N GLN A 118 27.42 -7.27 -7.97
CA GLN A 118 26.36 -7.76 -8.87
C GLN A 118 25.23 -8.43 -8.10
N GLN A 119 25.57 -9.21 -7.07
CA GLN A 119 24.59 -9.85 -6.21
C GLN A 119 23.83 -8.83 -5.36
N ILE A 120 24.54 -7.83 -4.82
CA ILE A 120 23.93 -6.74 -4.04
C ILE A 120 22.92 -5.97 -4.89
N THR A 121 23.26 -5.62 -6.12
CA THR A 121 22.34 -4.96 -7.04
C THR A 121 21.08 -5.79 -7.27
N LYS A 122 21.22 -7.08 -7.58
CA LYS A 122 20.06 -7.99 -7.77
C LYS A 122 19.17 -8.09 -6.52
N ILE A 123 19.77 -8.10 -5.33
CA ILE A 123 19.03 -8.13 -4.07
C ILE A 123 18.27 -6.82 -3.84
N LEU A 124 18.94 -5.67 -4.00
CA LEU A 124 18.29 -4.36 -3.87
C LEU A 124 17.15 -4.20 -4.87
N ASP A 125 17.36 -4.56 -6.14
CA ASP A 125 16.32 -4.53 -7.17
C ASP A 125 15.13 -5.40 -6.79
N SER A 126 15.38 -6.61 -6.28
CA SER A 126 14.32 -7.50 -5.81
C SER A 126 13.56 -6.93 -4.61
N ILE A 127 14.25 -6.33 -3.64
CA ILE A 127 13.59 -5.67 -2.49
C ILE A 127 12.69 -4.53 -2.99
N SER A 128 13.21 -3.68 -3.88
CA SER A 128 12.45 -2.56 -4.44
C SER A 128 11.22 -3.02 -5.23
N GLN A 129 11.37 -4.02 -6.10
CA GLN A 129 10.27 -4.56 -6.89
C GLN A 129 9.22 -5.22 -6.01
N ASN A 130 9.62 -6.00 -5.00
CA ASN A 130 8.67 -6.62 -4.07
C ASN A 130 7.92 -5.56 -3.26
N TYR A 131 8.59 -4.52 -2.78
CA TYR A 131 7.95 -3.42 -2.06
C TYR A 131 6.95 -2.67 -2.94
N LEU A 132 7.32 -2.36 -4.19
CA LEU A 132 6.44 -1.73 -5.16
C LEU A 132 5.21 -2.60 -5.46
N ALA A 133 5.43 -3.89 -5.76
CA ALA A 133 4.36 -4.84 -6.05
C ALA A 133 3.39 -4.95 -4.86
N GLN A 134 3.92 -5.07 -3.64
CA GLN A 134 3.11 -5.14 -2.42
C GLN A 134 2.29 -3.85 -2.21
N ASN A 135 2.84 -2.69 -2.56
CA ASN A 135 2.11 -1.43 -2.44
C ASN A 135 1.00 -1.30 -3.49
N VAL A 136 1.27 -1.69 -4.74
CA VAL A 136 0.26 -1.73 -5.80
C VAL A 136 -0.87 -2.68 -5.43
N GLU A 137 -0.56 -3.87 -4.92
CA GLU A 137 -1.57 -4.86 -4.52
C GLU A 137 -2.41 -4.36 -3.34
N ARG A 138 -1.77 -3.74 -2.32
CA ARG A 138 -2.48 -3.12 -1.20
C ARG A 138 -3.40 -1.98 -1.66
N GLN A 139 -2.92 -1.10 -2.53
CA GLN A 139 -3.69 0.00 -3.07
C GLN A 139 -4.89 -0.51 -3.88
N ALA A 140 -4.67 -1.47 -4.78
CA ALA A 140 -5.73 -2.07 -5.58
C ALA A 140 -6.81 -2.75 -4.72
N ALA A 141 -6.41 -3.47 -3.67
CA ALA A 141 -7.34 -4.10 -2.73
C ALA A 141 -8.15 -3.07 -1.93
N GLN A 142 -7.55 -1.94 -1.56
CA GLN A 142 -8.24 -0.85 -0.88
C GLN A 142 -9.24 -0.16 -1.82
N ASP A 143 -8.81 0.18 -3.03
CA ASP A 143 -9.65 0.84 -4.03
C ASP A 143 -10.85 -0.03 -4.44
N ALA A 144 -10.65 -1.35 -4.56
CA ALA A 144 -11.74 -2.30 -4.81
C ALA A 144 -12.79 -2.28 -3.69
N LYS A 145 -12.37 -2.34 -2.41
CA LYS A 145 -13.29 -2.26 -1.27
C LYS A 145 -14.02 -0.92 -1.20
N SER A 146 -13.32 0.17 -1.49
CA SER A 146 -13.94 1.50 -1.57
C SER A 146 -14.97 1.57 -2.69
N LEU A 147 -14.67 1.01 -3.86
CA LEU A 147 -15.59 0.99 -4.98
C LEU A 147 -16.85 0.15 -4.67
N ASP A 148 -16.69 -1.01 -4.03
CA ASP A 148 -17.82 -1.85 -3.59
C ASP A 148 -18.73 -1.10 -2.61
N PHE A 149 -18.14 -0.43 -1.61
CA PHE A 149 -18.89 0.43 -0.69
C PHE A 149 -19.66 1.52 -1.44
N LEU A 150 -19.03 2.21 -2.40
CA LEU A 150 -19.69 3.26 -3.18
C LEU A 150 -20.83 2.70 -4.04
N ASN A 151 -20.64 1.54 -4.66
CA ASN A 151 -21.67 0.87 -5.47
C ASN A 151 -22.93 0.52 -4.64
N GLU A 152 -22.76 0.17 -3.36
CA GLU A 152 -23.88 -0.11 -2.46
C GLU A 152 -24.54 1.15 -1.88
N GLN A 153 -23.77 2.21 -1.64
CA GLN A 153 -24.26 3.42 -0.97
C GLN A 153 -24.87 4.45 -1.92
N LEU A 154 -24.32 4.60 -3.14
CA LEU A 154 -24.81 5.56 -4.13
C LEU A 154 -26.32 5.41 -4.42
N PRO A 155 -26.87 4.19 -4.62
CA PRO A 155 -28.30 4.02 -4.83
C PRO A 155 -29.15 4.46 -3.62
N LYS A 156 -28.66 4.24 -2.39
CA LYS A 156 -29.35 4.64 -1.16
C LYS A 156 -29.39 6.15 -1.03
N VAL A 157 -28.23 6.80 -1.19
CA VAL A 157 -28.10 8.26 -1.15
C VAL A 157 -28.93 8.93 -2.24
N ARG A 158 -28.96 8.35 -3.44
CA ARG A 158 -29.82 8.82 -4.54
C ARG A 158 -31.29 8.75 -4.17
N ASN A 159 -31.75 7.61 -3.66
CA ASN A 159 -33.15 7.45 -3.23
C ASN A 159 -33.51 8.43 -2.09
N ASP A 160 -32.60 8.65 -1.14
CA ASP A 160 -32.82 9.61 -0.05
C ASP A 160 -32.92 11.06 -0.58
N LEU A 161 -32.12 11.41 -1.59
CA LEU A 161 -32.20 12.69 -2.30
C LEU A 161 -33.53 12.83 -3.04
N ASP A 162 -33.95 11.82 -3.80
CA ASP A 162 -35.23 11.82 -4.52
C ASP A 162 -36.40 12.05 -3.54
N GLN A 163 -36.38 11.38 -2.38
CA GLN A 163 -37.39 11.58 -1.33
C GLN A 163 -37.35 12.98 -0.69
N ALA A 164 -36.16 13.58 -0.53
CA ALA A 164 -36.02 14.93 -0.02
C ALA A 164 -36.57 15.96 -1.02
N GLU A 165 -36.27 15.78 -2.31
CA GLU A 165 -36.77 16.63 -3.40
C GLU A 165 -38.30 16.56 -3.48
N ASP A 166 -38.88 15.36 -3.38
CA ASP A 166 -40.34 15.16 -3.36
C ASP A 166 -41.01 15.86 -2.17
N LYS A 167 -40.43 15.75 -0.97
CA LYS A 167 -40.95 16.44 0.23
C LYS A 167 -40.90 17.96 0.08
N LEU A 168 -39.81 18.51 -0.44
CA LEU A 168 -39.68 19.94 -0.70
C LEU A 168 -40.71 20.42 -1.73
N ASN A 169 -40.87 19.67 -2.82
CA ASN A 169 -41.83 19.98 -3.88
C ASN A 169 -43.27 19.90 -3.38
N ALA A 170 -43.62 18.88 -2.59
CA ALA A 170 -44.94 18.74 -1.99
C ALA A 170 -45.25 19.92 -1.04
N TYR A 171 -44.28 20.31 -0.20
CA TYR A 171 -44.46 21.45 0.70
C TYR A 171 -44.65 22.77 -0.06
N ARG A 172 -43.86 23.02 -1.11
CA ARG A 172 -44.00 24.21 -1.98
C ARG A 172 -45.36 24.28 -2.64
N LYS A 173 -45.91 23.15 -3.12
CA LYS A 173 -47.26 23.06 -3.70
C LYS A 173 -48.37 23.38 -2.69
N GLN A 174 -48.22 22.97 -1.43
CA GLN A 174 -49.25 23.14 -0.40
C GLN A 174 -49.33 24.58 0.15
N ARG A 175 -48.22 25.33 0.12
CA ARG A 175 -48.09 26.64 0.77
C ARG A 175 -48.01 27.81 -0.22
N ASP A 176 -48.49 27.64 -1.45
CA ASP A 176 -48.44 28.65 -2.52
C ASP A 176 -47.02 29.23 -2.74
N SER A 177 -46.01 28.36 -2.74
CA SER A 177 -44.60 28.69 -3.03
C SER A 177 -44.03 29.88 -2.24
N VAL A 178 -43.90 29.73 -0.92
CA VAL A 178 -43.14 30.68 -0.10
C VAL A 178 -41.64 30.52 -0.38
N ASP A 179 -41.07 31.49 -1.09
CA ASP A 179 -39.62 31.57 -1.28
C ASP A 179 -38.90 31.93 0.03
N LEU A 180 -37.66 31.45 0.14
CA LEU A 180 -36.79 31.82 1.26
C LEU A 180 -36.48 33.31 1.19
N THR A 181 -36.50 33.97 2.35
CA THR A 181 -35.97 35.35 2.43
C THR A 181 -34.47 35.35 2.15
N MET A 182 -33.92 36.50 1.77
CA MET A 182 -32.47 36.63 1.55
C MET A 182 -31.65 36.23 2.78
N GLU A 183 -32.14 36.56 3.98
CA GLU A 183 -31.52 36.14 5.25
C GLU A 183 -31.57 34.61 5.41
N ALA A 184 -32.74 34.00 5.19
CA ALA A 184 -32.91 32.55 5.29
C ALA A 184 -32.04 31.79 4.26
N LYS A 185 -31.93 32.32 3.04
CA LYS A 185 -31.05 31.79 2.00
C LYS A 185 -29.57 31.87 2.40
N SER A 186 -29.12 32.99 2.95
CA SER A 186 -27.74 33.11 3.43
C SER A 186 -27.42 32.13 4.57
N VAL A 187 -28.37 31.92 5.49
CA VAL A 187 -28.23 30.91 6.55
C VAL A 187 -28.20 29.50 5.97
N LEU A 188 -29.05 29.20 4.98
CA LEU A 188 -29.05 27.93 4.27
C LEU A 188 -27.68 27.65 3.62
N ASP A 189 -27.14 28.62 2.86
CA ASP A 189 -25.84 28.48 2.20
C ASP A 189 -24.72 28.19 3.20
N GLN A 190 -24.73 28.88 4.36
CA GLN A 190 -23.78 28.62 5.45
C GLN A 190 -23.93 27.20 6.03
N ILE A 191 -25.17 26.75 6.25
CA ILE A 191 -25.43 25.40 6.77
C ILE A 191 -24.97 24.34 5.77
N VAL A 192 -25.31 24.47 4.49
CA VAL A 192 -24.90 23.53 3.44
C VAL A 192 -23.38 23.46 3.35
N ASN A 193 -22.68 24.60 3.40
CA ASN A 193 -21.22 24.62 3.42
C ASN A 193 -20.64 23.89 4.64
N VAL A 194 -21.19 24.12 5.84
CA VAL A 194 -20.74 23.43 7.06
C VAL A 194 -21.01 21.93 6.98
N ASP A 195 -22.18 21.52 6.48
CA ASP A 195 -22.52 20.11 6.30
C ASP A 195 -21.61 19.44 5.28
N ASN A 196 -21.27 20.10 4.17
CA ASN A 196 -20.31 19.59 3.18
C ASN A 196 -18.93 19.35 3.82
N GLN A 197 -18.43 20.30 4.61
CA GLN A 197 -17.15 20.13 5.30
C GLN A 197 -17.19 19.03 6.35
N LEU A 198 -18.31 18.84 7.05
CA LEU A 198 -18.51 17.72 7.98
C LEU A 198 -18.53 16.37 7.26
N ASN A 199 -19.17 16.30 6.09
CA ASN A 199 -19.18 15.10 5.26
C ASN A 199 -17.76 14.76 4.75
N GLU A 200 -17.01 15.74 4.24
CA GLU A 200 -15.60 15.57 3.87
C GLU A 200 -14.75 15.06 5.04
N ILE A 201 -14.94 15.60 6.24
CA ILE A 201 -14.23 15.12 7.44
C ILE A 201 -14.60 13.67 7.75
N THR A 202 -15.88 13.31 7.61
CA THR A 202 -16.34 11.94 7.86
C THR A 202 -15.67 10.94 6.91
N PHE A 203 -15.55 11.29 5.62
CA PHE A 203 -14.81 10.47 4.66
C PHE A 203 -13.32 10.38 5.01
N ARG A 204 -12.67 11.51 5.31
CA ARG A 204 -11.26 11.52 5.72
C ARG A 204 -11.03 10.70 6.98
N GLU A 205 -11.93 10.77 7.95
CA GLU A 205 -11.84 9.99 9.19
C GLU A 205 -11.82 8.49 8.90
N ALA A 206 -12.70 8.02 7.99
CA ALA A 206 -12.73 6.62 7.57
C ALA A 206 -11.39 6.19 6.95
N GLU A 207 -10.79 7.02 6.09
CA GLU A 207 -9.49 6.77 5.47
C GLU A 207 -8.35 6.73 6.50
N ILE A 208 -8.24 7.77 7.35
CA ILE A 208 -7.13 7.88 8.29
C ILE A 208 -7.23 6.88 9.45
N SER A 209 -8.44 6.43 9.79
CA SER A 209 -8.65 5.44 10.86
C SER A 209 -8.06 4.06 10.54
N GLN A 210 -7.81 3.78 9.26
CA GLN A 210 -7.12 2.57 8.81
C GLN A 210 -5.60 2.67 8.98
N LEU A 211 -5.05 3.88 9.01
CA LEU A 211 -3.61 4.14 9.00
C LEU A 211 -3.07 4.61 10.35
N TYR A 212 -3.90 5.32 11.13
CA TYR A 212 -3.47 5.99 12.35
C TYR A 212 -4.40 5.66 13.53
N THR A 213 -3.81 5.64 14.72
CA THR A 213 -4.58 5.58 15.97
C THR A 213 -5.17 6.95 16.31
N LYS A 214 -6.18 6.95 17.19
CA LYS A 214 -6.84 8.19 17.64
C LYS A 214 -5.90 9.19 18.32
N GLU A 215 -4.75 8.72 18.81
CA GLU A 215 -3.76 9.57 19.48
C GLU A 215 -2.85 10.33 18.50
N HIS A 216 -2.83 9.94 17.22
CA HIS A 216 -1.97 10.54 16.22
C HIS A 216 -2.32 12.02 15.97
N PRO A 217 -1.33 12.94 15.83
CA PRO A 217 -1.59 14.37 15.66
C PRO A 217 -2.55 14.71 14.52
N THR A 218 -2.46 14.00 13.39
CA THR A 218 -3.36 14.21 12.24
C THR A 218 -4.80 13.84 12.55
N TYR A 219 -5.04 12.76 13.31
CA TYR A 219 -6.37 12.36 13.73
C TYR A 219 -6.94 13.41 14.69
N LYS A 220 -6.17 13.84 15.71
CA LYS A 220 -6.61 14.89 16.66
C LYS A 220 -7.00 16.19 15.96
N ALA A 221 -6.17 16.68 15.05
CA ALA A 221 -6.46 17.90 14.28
C ALA A 221 -7.76 17.78 13.47
N LEU A 222 -8.03 16.61 12.89
CA LEU A 222 -9.28 16.35 12.17
C LEU A 222 -10.49 16.40 13.11
N MET A 223 -10.38 15.80 14.30
CA MET A 223 -11.47 15.80 15.31
C MET A 223 -11.74 17.21 15.86
N GLU A 224 -10.72 18.01 16.10
CA GLU A 224 -10.85 19.41 16.55
C GLU A 224 -11.55 20.28 15.49
N LYS A 225 -11.20 20.11 14.21
CA LYS A 225 -11.89 20.78 13.10
C LYS A 225 -13.36 20.38 13.05
N ARG A 226 -13.66 19.09 13.22
CA ARG A 226 -15.05 18.57 13.28
C ARG A 226 -15.84 19.24 14.39
N GLN A 227 -15.26 19.35 15.59
CA GLN A 227 -15.92 19.98 16.73
C GLN A 227 -16.22 21.46 16.47
N THR A 228 -15.28 22.18 15.84
CA THR A 228 -15.48 23.58 15.46
C THR A 228 -16.68 23.74 14.52
N LEU A 229 -16.77 22.89 13.49
CA LEU A 229 -17.89 22.89 12.54
C LEU A 229 -19.22 22.49 13.18
N GLN A 230 -19.22 21.52 14.11
CA GLN A 230 -20.42 21.15 14.87
C GLN A 230 -20.92 22.31 15.74
N ASN A 231 -20.01 23.06 16.37
CA ASN A 231 -20.35 24.24 17.15
C ASN A 231 -20.93 25.35 16.25
N GLU A 232 -20.37 25.54 15.04
CA GLU A 232 -20.89 26.47 14.05
C GLU A 232 -22.29 26.07 13.56
N LYS A 233 -22.49 24.79 13.19
CA LYS A 233 -23.80 24.22 12.84
C LYS A 233 -24.84 24.49 13.93
N THR A 234 -24.46 24.32 15.19
CA THR A 234 -25.34 24.59 16.35
C THR A 234 -25.74 26.07 16.42
N LYS A 235 -24.82 27.00 16.14
CA LYS A 235 -25.12 28.44 16.09
C LYS A 235 -26.06 28.77 14.93
N LEU A 236 -25.85 28.19 13.76
CA LEU A 236 -26.72 28.39 12.60
C LEU A 236 -28.13 27.84 12.85
N ASN A 237 -28.25 26.66 13.45
CA ASN A 237 -29.55 26.08 13.84
C ASN A 237 -30.33 26.99 14.80
N LYS A 238 -29.66 27.69 15.72
CA LYS A 238 -30.32 28.68 16.59
C LYS A 238 -30.91 29.85 15.80
N LYS A 239 -30.23 30.32 14.75
CA LYS A 239 -30.77 31.35 13.84
C LYS A 239 -32.00 30.83 13.09
N VAL A 240 -31.97 29.58 12.63
CA VAL A 240 -33.15 28.93 12.02
C VAL A 240 -34.31 28.92 13.01
N SER A 241 -34.09 28.52 14.27
CA SER A 241 -35.15 28.47 15.29
C SER A 241 -35.80 29.82 15.61
N SER A 242 -35.15 30.95 15.32
CA SER A 242 -35.76 32.28 15.44
C SER A 242 -36.60 32.72 14.24
N MET A 243 -36.56 31.99 13.12
CA MET A 243 -37.33 32.31 11.92
C MET A 243 -38.82 31.94 12.09
N PRO A 244 -39.74 32.52 11.29
CA PRO A 244 -41.12 32.05 11.22
C PRO A 244 -41.20 30.56 10.85
N SER A 245 -42.20 29.84 11.38
CA SER A 245 -42.34 28.38 11.19
C SER A 245 -42.34 27.94 9.73
N THR A 246 -42.93 28.74 8.83
CA THR A 246 -42.93 28.48 7.39
C THR A 246 -41.52 28.54 6.79
N GLN A 247 -40.71 29.54 7.18
CA GLN A 247 -39.33 29.70 6.74
C GLN A 247 -38.43 28.60 7.32
N GLN A 248 -38.65 28.20 8.58
CA GLN A 248 -37.93 27.08 9.19
C GLN A 248 -38.10 25.78 8.39
N GLU A 249 -39.34 25.45 8.03
CA GLU A 249 -39.64 24.20 7.34
C GLU A 249 -39.14 24.20 5.89
N VAL A 250 -39.31 25.30 5.14
CA VAL A 250 -38.74 25.43 3.79
C VAL A 250 -37.21 25.32 3.85
N LEU A 251 -36.56 25.98 4.81
CA LEU A 251 -35.11 25.94 4.97
C LEU A 251 -34.64 24.52 5.29
N ARG A 252 -35.31 23.82 6.21
CA ARG A 252 -34.99 22.43 6.57
C ARG A 252 -35.08 21.51 5.36
N LEU A 253 -36.18 21.57 4.61
CA LEU A 253 -36.38 20.76 3.40
C LEU A 253 -35.37 21.12 2.30
N SER A 254 -35.07 22.41 2.13
CA SER A 254 -34.07 22.87 1.16
C SER A 254 -32.67 22.40 1.55
N ARG A 255 -32.31 22.44 2.84
CA ARG A 255 -31.04 21.91 3.34
C ARG A 255 -30.91 20.42 3.08
N ASP A 256 -31.96 19.65 3.35
CA ASP A 256 -31.94 18.20 3.15
C ASP A 256 -31.69 17.85 1.66
N VAL A 257 -32.28 18.61 0.73
CA VAL A 257 -32.02 18.49 -0.73
C VAL A 257 -30.60 18.93 -1.11
N GLU A 258 -30.17 20.13 -0.73
CA GLU A 258 -28.88 20.68 -1.14
C GLU A 258 -27.70 19.88 -0.57
N SER A 259 -27.78 19.49 0.71
CA SER A 259 -26.79 18.62 1.36
C SER A 259 -26.78 17.22 0.74
N GLY A 260 -27.97 16.63 0.49
CA GLY A 260 -28.10 15.34 -0.18
C GLY A 260 -27.49 15.34 -1.59
N ARG A 261 -27.74 16.41 -2.37
CA ARG A 261 -27.16 16.59 -3.71
C ARG A 261 -25.64 16.70 -3.66
N ALA A 262 -25.10 17.48 -2.71
CA ALA A 262 -23.66 17.62 -2.56
C ALA A 262 -22.98 16.28 -2.21
N VAL A 263 -23.54 15.51 -1.27
CA VAL A 263 -23.05 14.17 -0.91
C VAL A 263 -23.12 13.22 -2.11
N TYR A 264 -24.25 13.20 -2.82
CA TYR A 264 -24.41 12.36 -4.00
C TYR A 264 -23.34 12.64 -5.06
N LEU A 265 -23.11 13.92 -5.39
CA LEU A 265 -22.09 14.32 -6.36
C LEU A 265 -20.67 13.96 -5.89
N GLN A 266 -20.37 14.13 -4.61
CA GLN A 266 -19.07 13.75 -4.06
C GLN A 266 -18.83 12.24 -4.17
N LEU A 267 -19.82 11.41 -3.82
CA LEU A 267 -19.74 9.96 -3.95
C LEU A 267 -19.63 9.53 -5.42
N LEU A 268 -20.38 10.18 -6.31
CA LEU A 268 -20.35 9.90 -7.75
C LEU A 268 -18.98 10.21 -8.35
N ASN A 269 -18.41 11.38 -8.01
CA ASN A 269 -17.07 11.77 -8.45
C ASN A 269 -16.02 10.77 -7.92
N ARG A 270 -16.10 10.39 -6.64
CA ARG A 270 -15.18 9.41 -6.05
C ARG A 270 -15.28 8.05 -6.74
N GLN A 271 -16.49 7.61 -7.08
CA GLN A 271 -16.71 6.37 -7.82
C GLN A 271 -16.09 6.44 -9.23
N GLN A 272 -16.26 7.57 -9.93
CA GLN A 272 -15.65 7.78 -11.25
C GLN A 272 -14.13 7.79 -11.19
N GLU A 273 -13.52 8.48 -10.22
CA GLU A 273 -12.07 8.47 -10.00
C GLU A 273 -11.54 7.05 -9.78
N LEU A 274 -12.18 6.27 -8.92
CA LEU A 274 -11.77 4.89 -8.63
C LEU A 274 -11.96 3.96 -9.83
N ASN A 275 -13.01 4.15 -10.63
CA ASN A 275 -13.20 3.40 -11.87
C ASN A 275 -12.10 3.70 -12.90
N ILE A 276 -11.65 4.95 -12.99
CA ILE A 276 -10.53 5.35 -13.87
C ILE A 276 -9.22 4.75 -13.34
N ALA A 277 -8.96 4.82 -12.03
CA ALA A 277 -7.74 4.26 -11.42
C ALA A 277 -7.63 2.74 -11.56
N LYS A 278 -8.77 2.04 -11.67
CA LYS A 278 -8.85 0.59 -11.91
C LYS A 278 -8.61 0.21 -13.39
N SER A 279 -8.83 1.12 -14.33
CA SER A 279 -8.75 0.87 -15.79
C SER A 279 -7.32 0.91 -16.30
#